data_AF-A0AAD9SKE8-F1
#
_entry.id   AF-A0AAD9SKE8-F1
#
_cell.length_a   1.000
_cell.length_b   1.000
_cell.length_c   1.000
_cell.angle_alpha   90.00
_cell.angle_beta   90.00
_cell.angle_gamma   90.00
#
_symmetry.space_group_name_H-M   'P 1'
#
loop_
_entity.id
_entity.type
_entity.pdbx_description
1 polymer ?
#
loop_
_entity_poly.entity_id
_entity_poly.type
_entity_poly.pdbx_seq_one_letter_code
_entity_poly.pdbx_strand_id
1 'polypeptide(L)'
;MVDNKRRNKNRGVFVDSMVYNRNEELVDEWLEFATNWDNQTKLVEFVRRYRPGFALPKKIYSAIRGSYNVNWRLEFDDGFSTMIHVPIPHAVAFPDEKIRAEVAAMRLIRNKTTIPVPEVYGWGTTAENPTGYGPFIIMEYIEHTQSLEHVIMNQMDSLGSSGSKKGVENRTLLKAYRQMANIMLQLFTIEGTAVGYPSLSKSLGHEQPPPSSSSSYSSNMPVPSYSTQHSESRISRVHHRPISQSTNDLVIMGGLPPSVLPPSNKTYSTSHEYYQAMADMHLTHLSFQYNSAVLSPPDGREAYVARQLFRKLAREGKLAQNEEDGDGMAEGKQKEVFRLWCDDLRPSSVLLDDNDDVVAVIDWEMSYFAPASFHYNPPWWLLIDKPEYWKTGLSSWVTEYEKFLPLFLEAMNVEETELKRAREKMKNGSDALHTSLQLLAIDEAGKDQHLSSPMSERMKRNWENGRFFLDYSARRGYGFDPIYWKYVDKKFFGKTKKTGFLLKNSGYKERLHLLSDEERAQMEPFVAWKMESRDDEKVVEWEEKDARAIQAACLAGTLGDIEIPKPRVIPWTMTDRTPPPSSPI
;
A
#
# COMPACT_ATOMS: atom_id res chain seq x y z
N MET A 1 -10.58 15.32 -11.88
CA MET A 1 -10.52 14.98 -13.32
C MET A 1 -9.10 14.62 -13.70
N VAL A 2 -8.83 13.34 -13.97
CA VAL A 2 -7.59 12.92 -14.63
C VAL A 2 -7.65 13.45 -16.06
N ASP A 3 -6.69 14.29 -16.46
CA ASP A 3 -6.60 14.81 -17.82
C ASP A 3 -6.24 13.68 -18.80
N ASN A 4 -7.28 12.98 -19.28
CA ASN A 4 -7.18 11.89 -20.26
C ASN A 4 -6.73 12.35 -21.65
N LYS A 5 -6.59 13.65 -21.91
CA LYS A 5 -6.29 14.18 -23.25
C LYS A 5 -4.79 14.16 -23.61
N ARG A 6 -3.91 13.77 -22.68
CA ARG A 6 -2.46 13.62 -22.95
C ARG A 6 -1.92 12.26 -22.51
N ARG A 7 -2.46 11.18 -23.11
CA ARG A 7 -1.89 9.83 -22.98
C ARG A 7 -0.44 9.84 -23.48
N ASN A 8 0.49 9.53 -22.59
CA ASN A 8 1.92 9.48 -22.87
C ASN A 8 2.48 8.12 -22.46
N LYS A 9 3.14 7.42 -23.39
CA LYS A 9 3.82 6.14 -23.19
C LYS A 9 4.80 6.13 -22.00
N ASN A 10 5.33 7.29 -21.61
CA ASN A 10 6.22 7.42 -20.46
C ASN A 10 5.52 7.39 -19.09
N ARG A 11 4.18 7.25 -19.04
CA ARG A 11 3.38 7.32 -17.81
C ARG A 11 2.74 6.00 -17.36
N GLY A 12 3.05 4.89 -18.04
CA GLY A 12 2.56 3.56 -17.64
C GLY A 12 1.17 3.23 -18.16
N VAL A 13 0.56 2.19 -17.58
CA VAL A 13 -0.84 1.81 -17.88
C VAL A 13 -1.75 2.88 -17.31
N PHE A 14 -2.73 3.34 -18.09
CA PHE A 14 -3.73 4.28 -17.60
C PHE A 14 -4.77 3.55 -16.78
N VAL A 15 -5.37 4.23 -15.81
CA VAL A 15 -6.58 3.71 -15.15
C VAL A 15 -7.69 3.49 -16.20
N ASP A 16 -8.59 2.53 -15.93
CA ASP A 16 -9.81 2.41 -16.69
C ASP A 16 -10.71 3.59 -16.33
N SER A 17 -10.75 4.60 -17.20
CA SER A 17 -11.46 5.86 -16.90
C SER A 17 -12.96 5.67 -16.68
N MET A 18 -13.57 4.66 -17.30
CA MET A 18 -15.01 4.40 -17.12
C MET A 18 -15.27 3.84 -15.73
N VAL A 19 -14.46 2.87 -15.31
CA VAL A 19 -14.55 2.27 -13.97
C VAL A 19 -14.21 3.32 -12.91
N TYR A 20 -13.10 4.04 -13.08
CA TYR A 20 -12.64 5.06 -12.14
C TYR A 20 -13.68 6.18 -11.95
N ASN A 21 -14.19 6.77 -13.03
CA ASN A 21 -15.17 7.85 -12.92
C ASN A 21 -16.48 7.38 -12.27
N ARG A 22 -16.98 6.19 -12.64
CA ARG A 22 -18.16 5.60 -11.99
C ARG A 22 -17.93 5.42 -10.49
N ASN A 23 -16.77 4.91 -10.09
CA ASN A 23 -16.46 4.69 -8.69
C ASN A 23 -16.34 6.02 -7.93
N GLU A 24 -15.74 7.06 -8.51
CA GLU A 24 -15.70 8.40 -7.90
C GLU A 24 -17.10 9.00 -7.69
N GLU A 25 -18.02 8.82 -8.64
CA GLU A 25 -19.43 9.27 -8.48
C GLU A 25 -20.12 8.52 -7.32
N LEU A 26 -19.94 7.20 -7.25
CA LEU A 26 -20.51 6.39 -6.16
C LEU A 26 -19.87 6.74 -4.80
N VAL A 27 -18.60 7.12 -4.78
CA VAL A 27 -17.94 7.67 -3.59
C VAL A 27 -18.62 8.97 -3.16
N ASP A 28 -18.85 9.89 -4.10
CA ASP A 28 -19.51 11.17 -3.79
C ASP A 28 -20.95 10.97 -3.28
N GLU A 29 -21.73 10.07 -3.89
CA GLU A 29 -23.06 9.68 -3.40
C GLU A 29 -23.02 9.12 -1.97
N TRP A 30 -22.05 8.25 -1.68
CA TRP A 30 -21.87 7.70 -0.34
C TRP A 30 -21.44 8.77 0.68
N LEU A 31 -20.60 9.73 0.28
CA LEU A 31 -20.19 10.83 1.13
C LEU A 31 -21.37 11.75 1.47
N GLU A 32 -22.25 12.04 0.51
CA GLU A 32 -23.50 12.78 0.76
C GLU A 32 -24.40 12.04 1.76
N PHE A 33 -24.55 10.72 1.59
CA PHE A 33 -25.26 9.87 2.55
C PHE A 33 -24.62 9.92 3.96
N ALA A 34 -23.29 9.78 4.05
CA ALA A 34 -22.56 9.70 5.32
C ALA A 34 -22.45 11.04 6.07
N THR A 35 -22.61 12.16 5.36
CA THR A 35 -22.56 13.51 5.93
C THR A 35 -23.93 14.13 6.18
N ASN A 36 -25.02 13.45 5.79
CA ASN A 36 -26.38 13.83 6.13
C ASN A 36 -26.60 13.87 7.66
N TRP A 37 -27.30 14.89 8.14
CA TRP A 37 -27.58 15.13 9.57
C TRP A 37 -28.15 13.91 10.32
N ASP A 38 -29.14 13.23 9.75
CA ASP A 38 -29.81 12.10 10.40
C ASP A 38 -28.84 10.91 10.56
N ASN A 39 -27.95 10.72 9.58
CA ASN A 39 -26.96 9.66 9.62
C ASN A 39 -25.77 10.00 10.53
N GLN A 40 -25.36 11.27 10.61
CA GLN A 40 -24.40 11.73 11.61
C GLN A 40 -24.92 11.52 13.04
N THR A 41 -26.23 11.68 13.28
CA THR A 41 -26.82 11.38 14.60
C THR A 41 -26.71 9.90 14.94
N LYS A 42 -26.96 8.99 13.97
CA LYS A 42 -26.76 7.54 14.16
C LYS A 42 -25.29 7.20 14.43
N LEU A 43 -24.35 7.88 13.76
CA LEU A 43 -22.92 7.73 13.98
C LEU A 43 -22.55 8.08 15.43
N VAL A 44 -23.03 9.22 15.94
CA VAL A 44 -22.80 9.64 17.33
C VAL A 44 -23.37 8.62 18.33
N GLU A 45 -24.61 8.16 18.12
CA GLU A 45 -25.26 7.16 18.95
C GLU A 45 -24.54 5.80 18.95
N PHE A 46 -23.84 5.49 17.86
CA PHE A 46 -23.02 4.29 17.74
C PHE A 46 -21.67 4.47 18.45
N VAL A 47 -20.91 5.51 18.12
CA VAL A 47 -19.55 5.73 18.64
C VAL A 47 -19.55 5.91 20.16
N ARG A 48 -20.56 6.58 20.74
CA ARG A 48 -20.63 6.77 22.20
C ARG A 48 -20.73 5.45 22.99
N ARG A 49 -21.10 4.34 22.35
CA ARG A 49 -21.16 3.00 22.98
C ARG A 49 -19.79 2.43 23.33
N TYR A 50 -18.75 2.94 22.68
CA TYR A 50 -17.36 2.57 22.92
C TYR A 50 -16.70 3.49 23.96
N ARG A 51 -17.46 4.39 24.56
CA ARG A 51 -16.99 5.32 25.60
C ARG A 51 -17.54 4.91 26.98
N PRO A 52 -16.71 4.89 28.03
CA PRO A 52 -17.18 4.74 29.40
C PRO A 52 -18.28 5.76 29.75
N GLY A 53 -19.39 5.27 30.30
CA GLY A 53 -20.52 6.12 30.71
C GLY A 53 -21.41 6.63 29.57
N PHE A 54 -21.15 6.26 28.31
CA PHE A 54 -22.02 6.57 27.16
C PHE A 54 -22.30 8.07 26.95
N ALA A 55 -21.40 8.95 27.41
CA ALA A 55 -21.58 10.40 27.31
C ALA A 55 -21.75 10.84 25.86
N LEU A 56 -22.55 11.88 25.65
CA LEU A 56 -22.68 12.52 24.34
C LEU A 56 -21.42 13.35 24.03
N PRO A 57 -20.96 13.39 22.77
CA PRO A 57 -19.89 14.29 22.38
C PRO A 57 -20.37 15.75 22.47
N LYS A 58 -19.49 16.61 22.96
CA LYS A 58 -19.63 18.06 22.93
C LYS A 58 -19.60 18.59 21.51
N LYS A 59 -18.78 17.96 20.65
CA LYS A 59 -18.58 18.40 19.27
C LYS A 59 -18.21 17.24 18.35
N ILE A 60 -18.84 17.22 17.18
CA ILE A 60 -18.41 16.45 16.01
C ILE A 60 -17.69 17.39 15.06
N TYR A 61 -16.48 17.02 14.65
CA TYR A 61 -15.69 17.76 13.67
C TYR A 61 -16.08 17.37 12.25
N SER A 62 -15.79 18.26 11.30
CA SER A 62 -15.93 17.96 9.87
C SER A 62 -15.18 16.69 9.49
N ALA A 63 -15.77 15.93 8.56
CA ALA A 63 -15.18 14.71 8.04
C ALA A 63 -13.79 14.99 7.42
N ILE A 64 -12.80 14.17 7.77
CA ILE A 64 -11.47 14.18 7.15
C ILE A 64 -11.45 13.04 6.14
N ARG A 65 -11.49 13.39 4.85
CA ARG A 65 -11.46 12.45 3.73
C ARG A 65 -10.01 12.20 3.30
N GLY A 66 -9.56 10.95 3.40
CA GLY A 66 -8.35 10.45 2.76
C GLY A 66 -8.64 9.78 1.41
N SER A 67 -7.66 9.04 0.87
CA SER A 67 -7.83 8.29 -0.39
C SER A 67 -8.72 7.06 -0.24
N TYR A 68 -8.66 6.37 0.90
CA TYR A 68 -9.38 5.12 1.13
C TYR A 68 -10.37 5.19 2.29
N ASN A 69 -10.28 6.20 3.15
CA ASN A 69 -11.03 6.25 4.41
C ASN A 69 -11.58 7.65 4.67
N VAL A 70 -12.69 7.72 5.42
CA VAL A 70 -13.20 8.94 6.04
C VAL A 70 -13.11 8.80 7.55
N ASN A 71 -12.69 9.89 8.18
CA ASN A 71 -12.53 9.96 9.62
C ASN A 71 -13.40 11.07 10.21
N TRP A 72 -14.07 10.79 11.32
CA TRP A 72 -14.76 11.80 12.12
C TRP A 72 -14.19 11.84 13.54
N ARG A 73 -13.75 13.04 13.97
CA ARG A 73 -13.35 13.29 15.36
C ARG A 73 -14.58 13.68 16.18
N LEU A 74 -14.75 13.02 17.32
CA LEU A 74 -15.75 13.33 18.33
C LEU A 74 -15.03 13.76 19.62
N GLU A 75 -15.23 15.01 20.02
CA GLU A 75 -14.71 15.62 21.26
C GLU A 75 -15.82 15.60 22.33
N PHE A 76 -15.45 15.28 23.57
CA PHE A 76 -16.35 15.22 24.71
C PHE A 76 -15.98 16.25 25.78
N ASP A 77 -16.89 16.51 26.73
CA ASP A 77 -16.75 17.59 27.72
C ASP A 77 -15.56 17.45 28.67
N ASP A 78 -15.03 16.24 28.87
CA ASP A 78 -13.85 15.97 29.69
C ASP A 78 -12.52 16.15 28.94
N GLY A 79 -12.57 16.65 27.70
CA GLY A 79 -11.40 16.85 26.85
C GLY A 79 -10.94 15.60 26.09
N PHE A 80 -11.53 14.43 26.35
CA PHE A 80 -11.22 13.22 25.57
C PHE A 80 -11.75 13.36 24.15
N SER A 81 -10.96 12.91 23.17
CA SER A 81 -11.35 12.86 21.76
C SER A 81 -11.16 11.45 21.21
N THR A 82 -12.13 10.97 20.44
CA THR A 82 -12.04 9.72 19.68
C THR A 82 -12.25 9.98 18.21
N MET A 83 -11.74 9.09 17.39
CA MET A 83 -11.94 9.09 15.95
C MET A 83 -12.67 7.81 15.54
N ILE A 84 -13.70 7.96 14.71
CA ILE A 84 -14.23 6.84 13.93
C ILE A 84 -13.67 6.91 12.51
N HIS A 85 -13.06 5.82 12.09
CA HIS A 85 -12.39 5.60 10.82
C HIS A 85 -13.19 4.56 10.02
N VAL A 86 -13.59 4.93 8.80
CA VAL A 86 -14.46 4.10 7.95
C VAL A 86 -13.88 4.05 6.54
N PRO A 87 -13.67 2.86 5.94
CA PRO A 87 -13.29 2.75 4.54
C PRO A 87 -14.38 3.30 3.63
N ILE A 88 -13.98 4.06 2.63
CA ILE A 88 -14.85 4.62 1.60
C ILE A 88 -15.26 3.47 0.65
N PRO A 89 -16.55 3.12 0.56
CA PRO A 89 -17.04 2.19 -0.45
C PRO A 89 -16.69 2.68 -1.85
N HIS A 90 -16.41 1.76 -2.77
CA HIS A 90 -15.97 2.08 -4.15
C HIS A 90 -14.59 2.74 -4.27
N ALA A 91 -13.93 3.13 -3.18
CA ALA A 91 -12.48 3.37 -3.14
C ALA A 91 -11.69 2.15 -2.64
N VAL A 92 -12.38 1.23 -1.96
CA VAL A 92 -11.82 0.01 -1.36
C VAL A 92 -12.55 -1.24 -1.85
N ALA A 93 -11.78 -2.22 -2.35
CA ALA A 93 -12.31 -3.46 -2.92
C ALA A 93 -12.82 -4.46 -1.87
N PHE A 94 -12.14 -4.55 -0.73
CA PHE A 94 -12.42 -5.54 0.32
C PHE A 94 -12.44 -4.85 1.70
N PRO A 95 -13.45 -4.02 1.99
CA PRO A 95 -13.42 -3.15 3.18
C PRO A 95 -13.35 -3.95 4.50
N ASP A 96 -14.07 -5.06 4.62
CA ASP A 96 -14.03 -5.91 5.82
C ASP A 96 -12.66 -6.61 6.00
N GLU A 97 -12.04 -7.06 4.91
CA GLU A 97 -10.73 -7.70 4.93
C GLU A 97 -9.64 -6.68 5.27
N LYS A 98 -9.75 -5.46 4.71
CA LYS A 98 -8.88 -4.32 4.99
C LYS A 98 -8.90 -3.95 6.46
N ILE A 99 -10.08 -3.74 7.07
CA ILE A 99 -10.16 -3.35 8.49
C ILE A 99 -9.56 -4.43 9.40
N ARG A 100 -9.83 -5.72 9.11
CA ARG A 100 -9.19 -6.82 9.85
C ARG A 100 -7.66 -6.77 9.75
N ALA A 101 -7.12 -6.54 8.56
CA ALA A 101 -5.69 -6.45 8.33
C ALA A 101 -5.05 -5.24 9.04
N GLU A 102 -5.70 -4.09 8.95
CA GLU A 102 -5.24 -2.82 9.54
C GLU A 102 -5.19 -2.89 11.07
N VAL A 103 -6.27 -3.35 11.72
CA VAL A 103 -6.31 -3.54 13.17
C VAL A 103 -5.27 -4.57 13.63
N ALA A 104 -5.05 -5.64 12.86
CA ALA A 104 -4.02 -6.62 13.16
C ALA A 104 -2.61 -6.02 13.10
N ALA A 105 -2.33 -5.21 12.08
CA ALA A 105 -1.06 -4.53 11.93
C ALA A 105 -0.84 -3.52 13.07
N MET A 106 -1.85 -2.68 13.38
CA MET A 106 -1.78 -1.72 14.49
C MET A 106 -1.44 -2.40 15.82
N ARG A 107 -2.17 -3.47 16.18
CA ARG A 107 -1.92 -4.24 17.41
C ARG A 107 -0.55 -4.91 17.41
N LEU A 108 -0.12 -5.47 16.27
CA LEU A 108 1.19 -6.09 16.14
C LEU A 108 2.32 -5.08 16.32
N ILE A 109 2.24 -3.93 15.66
CA ILE A 109 3.25 -2.86 15.70
C ILE A 109 3.33 -2.27 17.10
N ARG A 110 2.19 -1.93 17.71
CA ARG A 110 2.12 -1.42 19.09
C ARG A 110 2.76 -2.37 20.10
N ASN A 111 2.61 -3.69 19.91
CA ASN A 111 3.18 -4.70 20.80
C ASN A 111 4.68 -4.96 20.57
N LYS A 112 5.13 -4.90 19.31
CA LYS A 112 6.51 -5.29 18.93
C LYS A 112 7.49 -4.13 18.78
N THR A 113 7.00 -2.89 18.81
CA THR A 113 7.81 -1.70 18.51
C THR A 113 7.47 -0.56 19.47
N THR A 114 8.24 0.51 19.38
CA THR A 114 7.95 1.78 20.07
C THR A 114 7.35 2.82 19.13
N ILE A 115 6.98 2.42 17.91
CA ILE A 115 6.25 3.28 16.99
C ILE A 115 4.92 3.66 17.67
N PRO A 116 4.63 4.95 17.86
CA PRO A 116 3.37 5.36 18.45
C PRO A 116 2.24 5.11 17.46
N VAL A 117 1.35 4.18 17.77
CA VAL A 117 0.18 3.82 16.96
C VAL A 117 -1.07 4.15 17.78
N PRO A 118 -2.13 4.80 17.25
CA PRO A 118 -3.35 5.08 18.02
C PRO A 118 -3.95 3.85 18.70
N GLU A 119 -4.50 4.02 19.91
CA GLU A 119 -5.17 2.90 20.59
C GLU A 119 -6.50 2.59 19.93
N VAL A 120 -6.75 1.30 19.63
CA VAL A 120 -8.03 0.84 19.06
C VAL A 120 -9.00 0.54 20.20
N TYR A 121 -10.05 1.34 20.35
CA TYR A 121 -11.11 1.14 21.34
C TYR A 121 -12.19 0.15 20.89
N GLY A 122 -12.34 0.00 19.58
CA GLY A 122 -13.29 -0.94 18.99
C GLY A 122 -13.15 -0.98 17.49
N TRP A 123 -13.55 -2.08 16.87
CA TRP A 123 -13.60 -2.21 15.42
C TRP A 123 -14.66 -3.27 15.06
N GLY A 124 -15.09 -3.28 13.81
CA GLY A 124 -16.08 -4.25 13.36
C GLY A 124 -16.23 -4.30 11.85
N THR A 125 -16.85 -5.38 11.38
CA THR A 125 -17.22 -5.58 9.98
C THR A 125 -18.47 -4.80 9.59
N THR A 126 -18.79 -4.77 8.29
CA THR A 126 -20.01 -4.15 7.78
C THR A 126 -21.27 -4.64 8.51
N ALA A 127 -21.36 -5.94 8.80
CA ALA A 127 -22.51 -6.53 9.49
C ALA A 127 -22.65 -6.07 10.94
N GLU A 128 -21.57 -5.58 11.55
CA GLU A 128 -21.50 -5.12 12.93
C GLU A 128 -21.69 -3.60 13.07
N ASN A 129 -21.74 -2.87 11.94
CA ASN A 129 -21.97 -1.44 11.94
C ASN A 129 -23.44 -1.10 11.62
N PRO A 130 -24.23 -0.67 12.63
CA PRO A 130 -25.65 -0.38 12.44
C PRO A 130 -25.92 0.91 11.65
N THR A 131 -24.90 1.73 11.35
CA THR A 131 -25.09 2.98 10.62
C THR A 131 -25.26 2.78 9.11
N GLY A 132 -24.87 1.61 8.60
CA GLY A 132 -24.79 1.33 7.16
C GLY A 132 -23.55 1.91 6.48
N TYR A 133 -22.57 2.40 7.25
CA TYR A 133 -21.37 3.05 6.68
C TYR A 133 -20.32 2.05 6.17
N GLY A 134 -20.46 0.76 6.49
CA GLY A 134 -19.43 -0.25 6.24
C GLY A 134 -18.67 -0.63 7.51
N PRO A 135 -17.53 -1.34 7.40
CA PRO A 135 -16.72 -1.68 8.56
C PRO A 135 -16.06 -0.43 9.15
N PHE A 136 -15.55 -0.53 10.36
CA PHE A 136 -15.05 0.65 11.08
C PHE A 136 -13.93 0.30 12.06
N ILE A 137 -13.17 1.34 12.43
CA ILE A 137 -12.29 1.38 13.59
C ILE A 137 -12.68 2.60 14.41
N ILE A 138 -12.88 2.44 15.71
CA ILE A 138 -12.99 3.51 16.70
C ILE A 138 -11.69 3.49 17.49
N MET A 139 -10.98 4.61 17.46
CA MET A 139 -9.63 4.69 18.01
C MET A 139 -9.37 6.05 18.67
N GLU A 140 -8.24 6.13 19.34
CA GLU A 140 -7.67 7.34 19.90
C GLU A 140 -7.50 8.42 18.83
N TYR A 141 -7.93 9.64 19.15
CA TYR A 141 -7.52 10.81 18.37
C TYR A 141 -6.22 11.36 18.96
N ILE A 142 -5.20 11.48 18.13
CA ILE A 142 -3.89 12.00 18.53
C ILE A 142 -3.85 13.50 18.23
N GLU A 143 -3.65 14.31 19.28
CA GLU A 143 -3.36 15.74 19.10
C GLU A 143 -2.01 15.91 18.41
N HIS A 144 -2.00 16.71 17.35
CA HIS A 144 -0.85 16.93 16.49
C HIS A 144 -0.98 18.30 15.82
N THR A 145 0.12 18.81 15.29
CA THR A 145 0.22 20.16 14.72
C THR A 145 0.31 20.11 13.20
N GLN A 146 1.00 19.11 12.66
CA GLN A 146 1.21 18.90 11.23
C GLN A 146 1.58 17.45 10.93
N SER A 147 1.62 17.10 9.64
CA SER A 147 2.21 15.85 9.16
C SER A 147 3.67 16.04 8.76
N LEU A 148 4.44 14.95 8.78
CA LEU A 148 5.83 14.95 8.31
C LEU A 148 5.94 15.32 6.82
N GLU A 149 4.93 15.00 6.02
CA GLU A 149 4.83 15.44 4.62
C GLU A 149 4.87 16.96 4.50
N HIS A 150 4.14 17.69 5.36
CA HIS A 150 4.12 19.15 5.34
C HIS A 150 5.52 19.73 5.62
N VAL A 151 6.24 19.17 6.61
CA VAL A 151 7.63 19.55 6.90
C VAL A 151 8.53 19.32 5.69
N ILE A 152 8.45 18.14 5.06
CA ILE A 152 9.29 17.79 3.91
C ILE A 152 8.99 18.71 2.71
N MET A 153 7.72 18.90 2.37
CA MET A 153 7.30 19.77 1.25
C MET A 153 7.80 21.20 1.43
N ASN A 154 7.62 21.79 2.61
CA ASN A 154 8.09 23.14 2.90
C ASN A 154 9.61 23.29 2.70
N GLN A 155 10.39 22.26 3.05
CA GLN A 155 11.84 22.25 2.83
C GLN A 155 12.19 22.07 1.34
N MET A 156 11.47 21.23 0.60
CA MET A 156 11.68 21.03 -0.83
C MET A 156 11.42 22.30 -1.65
N ASP A 157 10.33 23.02 -1.37
CA ASP A 157 9.99 24.28 -2.05
C ASP A 157 11.04 25.38 -1.79
N SER A 158 11.61 25.39 -0.59
CA SER A 158 12.68 26.31 -0.21
C SER A 158 13.97 26.05 -0.99
N LEU A 159 14.27 24.79 -1.31
CA LEU A 159 15.42 24.36 -2.12
C LEU A 159 15.23 24.67 -3.61
N GLY A 160 13.99 24.62 -4.13
CA GLY A 160 13.68 24.93 -5.53
C GLY A 160 13.68 26.43 -5.88
N SER A 161 13.41 27.29 -4.91
CA SER A 161 13.17 28.74 -5.12
C SER A 161 14.42 29.63 -4.98
N SER A 162 15.54 29.09 -4.48
CA SER A 162 16.76 29.86 -4.22
C SER A 162 17.98 29.24 -4.89
N GLY A 163 18.46 29.87 -5.96
CA GLY A 163 19.82 29.65 -6.50
C GLY A 163 20.95 30.07 -5.53
N SER A 164 20.66 30.23 -4.24
CA SER A 164 21.60 30.64 -3.22
C SER A 164 21.78 29.53 -2.18
N LYS A 165 22.99 28.96 -2.16
CA LYS A 165 23.52 28.11 -1.09
C LYS A 165 23.55 28.91 0.21
N LYS A 166 22.45 28.97 0.96
CA LYS A 166 22.50 29.35 2.38
C LYS A 166 22.50 28.07 3.21
N GLY A 167 23.58 27.84 3.95
CA GLY A 167 23.87 26.65 4.75
C GLY A 167 23.02 26.49 6.02
N VAL A 168 21.77 26.92 5.97
CA VAL A 168 20.69 26.69 6.94
C VAL A 168 19.53 26.25 6.04
N GLU A 169 19.05 25.00 5.99
CA GLU A 169 18.79 24.12 7.11
C GLU A 169 18.58 22.65 6.66
N ASN A 170 19.65 21.94 6.32
CA ASN A 170 19.55 20.48 6.10
C ASN A 170 19.11 19.73 7.38
N ARG A 171 19.14 20.40 8.54
CA ARG A 171 18.85 19.84 9.86
C ARG A 171 17.38 19.42 10.02
N THR A 172 16.43 20.22 9.54
CA THR A 172 15.00 19.92 9.65
C THR A 172 14.62 18.74 8.77
N LEU A 173 15.06 18.75 7.50
CA LEU A 173 14.86 17.62 6.59
C LEU A 173 15.60 16.36 7.06
N LEU A 174 16.82 16.50 7.59
CA LEU A 174 17.56 15.39 8.20
C LEU A 174 16.81 14.84 9.44
N LYS A 175 16.27 15.70 10.31
CA LYS A 175 15.45 15.29 11.45
C LYS A 175 14.24 14.48 10.95
N ALA A 176 13.53 14.99 9.95
CA ALA A 176 12.39 14.30 9.36
C ALA A 176 12.76 12.91 8.79
N TYR A 177 13.84 12.83 8.01
CA TYR A 177 14.34 11.57 7.47
C TYR A 177 14.83 10.59 8.53
N ARG A 178 15.44 11.08 9.62
CA ARG A 178 15.86 10.24 10.75
C ARG A 178 14.67 9.61 11.45
N GLN A 179 13.60 10.38 11.67
CA GLN A 179 12.36 9.85 12.25
C GLN A 179 11.74 8.74 11.39
N MET A 180 11.73 8.90 10.06
CA MET A 180 11.29 7.83 9.16
C MET A 180 12.22 6.63 9.14
N ALA A 181 13.54 6.86 9.12
CA ALA A 181 14.51 5.78 9.17
C ALA A 181 14.33 4.94 10.44
N ASN A 182 14.09 5.60 11.58
CA ASN A 182 13.79 4.92 12.84
C ASN A 182 12.55 4.03 12.74
N ILE A 183 11.43 4.53 12.20
CA ILE A 183 10.20 3.75 11.96
C ILE A 183 10.48 2.55 11.05
N MET A 184 11.19 2.74 9.94
CA MET A 184 11.52 1.68 8.99
C MET A 184 12.40 0.59 9.61
N LEU A 185 13.39 0.97 10.42
CA LEU A 185 14.26 0.02 11.15
C LEU A 185 13.47 -0.80 12.16
N GLN A 186 12.48 -0.20 12.82
CA GLN A 186 11.60 -0.90 13.75
C GLN A 186 10.67 -1.90 13.04
N LEU A 187 10.03 -1.51 11.93
CA LEU A 187 9.18 -2.39 11.13
C LEU A 187 9.96 -3.59 10.60
N PHE A 188 11.21 -3.38 10.18
CA PHE A 188 12.09 -4.46 9.74
C PHE A 188 12.34 -5.53 10.82
N THR A 189 12.18 -5.22 12.11
CA THR A 189 12.35 -6.23 13.17
C THR A 189 11.15 -7.19 13.31
N ILE A 190 10.00 -6.85 12.72
CA ILE A 190 8.78 -7.65 12.84
C ILE A 190 8.80 -8.77 11.80
N GLU A 191 8.91 -10.00 12.28
CA GLU A 191 9.03 -11.20 11.44
C GLU A 191 7.71 -11.92 11.21
N GLY A 192 7.55 -12.43 9.98
CA GLY A 192 6.43 -13.25 9.53
C GLY A 192 6.92 -14.54 8.88
N THR A 193 6.02 -15.53 8.86
CA THR A 193 6.34 -16.89 8.40
C THR A 193 5.91 -17.21 6.96
N ALA A 194 5.21 -16.26 6.32
CA ALA A 194 4.72 -16.32 4.96
C ALA A 194 4.35 -14.90 4.50
N VAL A 195 4.25 -14.67 3.19
CA VAL A 195 3.64 -13.45 2.64
C VAL A 195 2.13 -13.49 2.84
N GLY A 196 1.60 -12.42 3.44
CA GLY A 196 0.19 -12.24 3.76
C GLY A 196 -0.02 -11.31 4.95
N TYR A 197 -1.26 -10.89 5.24
CA TYR A 197 -1.50 -9.96 6.35
C TYR A 197 -1.57 -10.66 7.73
N PRO A 198 -1.19 -9.97 8.83
CA PRO A 198 -1.23 -10.53 10.18
C PRO A 198 -2.65 -10.95 10.60
N SER A 199 -2.82 -12.12 11.20
CA SER A 199 -4.15 -12.59 11.60
C SER A 199 -4.48 -12.23 13.05
N LEU A 200 -5.65 -11.61 13.27
CA LEU A 200 -6.23 -11.49 14.61
C LEU A 200 -6.63 -12.88 15.11
N SER A 201 -6.20 -13.25 16.31
CA SER A 201 -6.61 -14.53 16.90
C SER A 201 -8.10 -14.51 17.23
N LYS A 202 -8.81 -15.63 17.02
CA LYS A 202 -10.26 -15.76 17.25
C LYS A 202 -10.71 -15.42 18.69
N SER A 203 -9.81 -15.37 19.68
CA SER A 203 -10.15 -14.97 21.06
C SER A 203 -10.13 -13.45 21.31
N LEU A 204 -9.70 -12.64 20.34
CA LEU A 204 -9.57 -11.18 20.43
C LEU A 204 -10.49 -10.42 19.44
N GLY A 205 -11.42 -11.15 18.81
CA GLY A 205 -12.24 -10.65 17.70
C GLY A 205 -13.58 -10.04 18.08
N HIS A 206 -13.94 -9.97 19.36
CA HIS A 206 -15.22 -9.40 19.79
C HIS A 206 -15.05 -8.59 21.06
N GLU A 207 -14.62 -7.34 20.91
CA GLU A 207 -14.90 -6.31 21.91
C GLU A 207 -16.33 -5.84 21.67
N GLN A 208 -17.29 -6.57 22.26
CA GLN A 208 -18.64 -6.05 22.36
C GLN A 208 -18.64 -4.82 23.27
N PRO A 209 -19.49 -3.82 23.00
CA PRO A 209 -19.68 -2.73 23.95
C PRO A 209 -20.05 -3.32 25.33
N PRO A 210 -19.56 -2.72 26.43
CA PRO A 210 -19.85 -3.23 27.77
C PRO A 210 -21.37 -3.38 27.96
N PRO A 211 -21.85 -4.49 28.55
CA PRO A 211 -23.27 -4.74 28.70
C PRO A 211 -23.93 -3.59 29.47
N SER A 212 -25.12 -3.21 29.04
CA SER A 212 -25.95 -2.18 29.67
C SER A 212 -26.50 -2.70 31.00
N SER A 213 -25.68 -2.76 32.05
CA SER A 213 -26.17 -3.00 33.41
C SER A 213 -26.26 -1.68 34.17
N SER A 214 -27.50 -1.28 34.46
CA SER A 214 -27.87 -0.24 35.39
C SER A 214 -27.32 -0.55 36.79
N SER A 215 -26.18 0.02 37.16
CA SER A 215 -25.83 0.24 38.57
C SER A 215 -24.97 1.49 38.70
N SER A 216 -25.40 2.40 39.57
CA SER A 216 -24.76 3.66 39.92
C SER A 216 -23.25 3.55 40.14
N TYR A 217 -22.44 4.25 39.34
CA TYR A 217 -20.99 4.37 39.54
C TYR A 217 -20.61 5.79 39.95
N SER A 218 -19.82 5.86 41.03
CA SER A 218 -19.28 7.07 41.67
C SER A 218 -18.14 7.68 40.84
N SER A 219 -18.09 9.02 40.81
CA SER A 219 -17.32 9.86 39.89
C SER A 219 -15.81 9.99 40.17
N ASN A 220 -15.13 8.96 40.68
CA ASN A 220 -13.69 9.03 40.97
C ASN A 220 -13.00 7.65 40.82
N MET A 221 -12.95 7.10 39.61
CA MET A 221 -12.07 5.95 39.31
C MET A 221 -11.20 6.24 38.08
N PRO A 222 -9.93 5.78 38.05
CA PRO A 222 -9.06 5.94 36.89
C PRO A 222 -9.65 5.19 35.69
N VAL A 223 -9.31 5.69 34.50
CA VAL A 223 -9.56 5.05 33.19
C VAL A 223 -9.29 3.54 33.30
N PRO A 224 -10.21 2.64 32.91
CA PRO A 224 -9.94 1.22 32.94
C PRO A 224 -8.77 0.93 32.01
N SER A 225 -7.65 0.46 32.55
CA SER A 225 -6.66 -0.23 31.74
C SER A 225 -7.29 -1.55 31.30
N TYR A 226 -7.67 -1.65 30.02
CA TYR A 226 -8.07 -2.91 29.42
C TYR A 226 -6.80 -3.78 29.33
N SER A 227 -6.51 -4.49 30.42
CA SER A 227 -5.42 -5.45 30.50
C SER A 227 -5.72 -6.65 29.60
N THR A 228 -5.21 -6.63 28.36
CA THR A 228 -5.10 -7.82 27.49
C THR A 228 -3.80 -8.58 27.75
N GLN A 229 -3.39 -8.79 29.00
CA GLN A 229 -2.06 -9.35 29.26
C GLN A 229 -1.87 -10.84 28.90
N HIS A 230 -2.88 -11.60 28.45
CA HIS A 230 -2.68 -13.01 28.13
C HIS A 230 -3.47 -13.52 26.91
N SER A 231 -3.16 -13.07 25.67
CA SER A 231 -3.30 -13.92 24.46
C SER A 231 -2.55 -13.45 23.19
N GLU A 232 -1.72 -12.40 23.28
CA GLU A 232 -1.20 -11.66 22.12
C GLU A 232 -0.06 -12.35 21.35
N SER A 233 0.44 -13.50 21.82
CA SER A 233 1.54 -14.25 21.17
C SER A 233 1.18 -14.92 19.83
N ARG A 234 -0.03 -14.68 19.29
CA ARG A 234 -0.56 -15.36 18.07
C ARG A 234 -0.72 -14.45 16.85
N ILE A 235 -0.47 -13.15 16.98
CA ILE A 235 -0.73 -12.13 15.92
C ILE A 235 0.25 -12.24 14.73
N SER A 236 1.42 -12.87 14.91
CA SER A 236 2.40 -13.10 13.83
C SER A 236 2.03 -14.24 12.86
N ARG A 237 0.90 -14.93 13.08
CA ARG A 237 0.43 -15.97 12.15
C ARG A 237 -0.23 -15.34 10.93
N VAL A 238 0.10 -15.90 9.78
CA VAL A 238 -0.39 -15.45 8.47
C VAL A 238 -1.28 -16.55 7.90
N HIS A 239 -2.56 -16.23 7.72
CA HIS A 239 -3.56 -17.17 7.18
C HIS A 239 -4.25 -16.65 5.93
N HIS A 240 -3.95 -15.42 5.53
CA HIS A 240 -4.66 -14.73 4.48
C HIS A 240 -3.70 -14.11 3.48
N ARG A 241 -4.18 -13.91 2.25
CA ARG A 241 -3.45 -13.22 1.18
C ARG A 241 -3.00 -11.82 1.59
N PRO A 242 -1.94 -11.27 0.98
CA PRO A 242 -1.59 -9.88 1.21
C PRO A 242 -2.73 -8.98 0.69
N ILE A 243 -3.13 -7.99 1.49
CA ILE A 243 -4.00 -6.90 1.05
C ILE A 243 -3.08 -5.76 0.64
N SER A 244 -2.60 -5.79 -0.61
CA SER A 244 -1.70 -4.77 -1.13
C SER A 244 -2.48 -3.62 -1.75
N GLN A 245 -1.90 -2.42 -1.73
CA GLN A 245 -2.49 -1.26 -2.40
C GLN A 245 -2.70 -1.53 -3.89
N SER A 246 -1.75 -2.23 -4.52
CA SER A 246 -1.85 -2.65 -5.92
C SER A 246 -3.09 -3.51 -6.19
N THR A 247 -3.36 -4.52 -5.35
CA THR A 247 -4.54 -5.38 -5.54
C THR A 247 -5.85 -4.60 -5.43
N ASN A 248 -5.93 -3.63 -4.51
CA ASN A 248 -7.06 -2.72 -4.41
C ASN A 248 -7.22 -1.90 -5.68
N ASP A 249 -6.13 -1.26 -6.11
CA ASP A 249 -6.07 -0.37 -7.27
C ASP A 249 -6.44 -1.08 -8.58
N LEU A 250 -6.11 -2.36 -8.73
CA LEU A 250 -6.49 -3.16 -9.89
C LEU A 250 -8.01 -3.39 -9.98
N VAL A 251 -8.67 -3.61 -8.86
CA VAL A 251 -10.13 -3.77 -8.82
C VAL A 251 -10.82 -2.43 -9.01
N ILE A 252 -10.42 -1.43 -8.21
CA ILE A 252 -11.12 -0.14 -8.10
C ILE A 252 -10.85 0.77 -9.29
N MET A 253 -9.64 0.77 -9.85
CA MET A 253 -9.28 1.63 -10.97
C MET A 253 -9.12 0.86 -12.28
N GLY A 254 -8.96 -0.46 -12.23
CA GLY A 254 -8.71 -1.30 -13.40
C GLY A 254 -9.89 -2.17 -13.82
N GLY A 255 -10.96 -2.25 -13.02
CA GLY A 255 -12.11 -3.11 -13.29
C GLY A 255 -11.79 -4.60 -13.21
N LEU A 256 -10.69 -4.98 -12.54
CA LEU A 256 -10.30 -6.37 -12.38
C LEU A 256 -11.37 -7.14 -11.60
N PRO A 257 -11.90 -8.26 -12.13
CA PRO A 257 -12.86 -9.07 -11.39
C PRO A 257 -12.26 -9.60 -10.07
N PRO A 258 -12.91 -9.42 -8.91
CA PRO A 258 -12.41 -9.96 -7.65
C PRO A 258 -12.16 -11.47 -7.66
N SER A 259 -12.88 -12.21 -8.51
CA SER A 259 -12.77 -13.67 -8.67
C SER A 259 -11.42 -14.14 -9.22
N VAL A 260 -10.70 -13.31 -9.98
CA VAL A 260 -9.38 -13.68 -10.55
C VAL A 260 -8.21 -13.33 -9.63
N LEU A 261 -8.49 -12.72 -8.47
CA LEU A 261 -7.48 -12.52 -7.44
C LEU A 261 -7.16 -13.83 -6.70
N PRO A 262 -5.98 -13.92 -6.06
CA PRO A 262 -5.71 -14.99 -5.11
C PRO A 262 -6.84 -15.10 -4.08
N PRO A 263 -7.26 -16.34 -3.72
CA PRO A 263 -8.33 -16.52 -2.74
C PRO A 263 -7.87 -15.99 -1.37
N SER A 264 -8.83 -15.61 -0.52
CA SER A 264 -8.53 -14.94 0.75
C SER A 264 -7.59 -15.72 1.66
N ASN A 265 -7.59 -17.05 1.60
CA ASN A 265 -6.72 -17.94 2.39
C ASN A 265 -5.35 -18.25 1.75
N LYS A 266 -5.01 -17.65 0.60
CA LYS A 266 -3.75 -17.91 -0.10
C LYS A 266 -2.58 -17.14 0.52
N THR A 267 -1.62 -17.85 1.09
CA THR A 267 -0.33 -17.30 1.52
C THR A 267 0.80 -17.77 0.58
N TYR A 268 1.97 -17.12 0.66
CA TYR A 268 3.17 -17.54 -0.08
C TYR A 268 4.30 -17.84 0.89
N SER A 269 4.94 -19.00 0.71
CA SER A 269 5.96 -19.50 1.65
C SER A 269 7.38 -19.08 1.28
N THR A 270 7.57 -18.57 0.06
CA THR A 270 8.84 -18.05 -0.45
C THR A 270 8.63 -16.76 -1.23
N SER A 271 9.67 -15.92 -1.31
CA SER A 271 9.71 -14.76 -2.20
C SER A 271 9.49 -15.16 -3.66
N HIS A 272 10.06 -16.30 -4.08
CA HIS A 272 9.91 -16.81 -5.44
C HIS A 272 8.44 -16.99 -5.84
N GLU A 273 7.66 -17.68 -5.01
CA GLU A 273 6.22 -17.87 -5.23
C GLU A 273 5.47 -16.53 -5.30
N TYR A 274 5.86 -15.56 -4.47
CA TYR A 274 5.21 -14.26 -4.45
C TYR A 274 5.53 -13.39 -5.67
N TYR A 275 6.78 -13.37 -6.13
CA TYR A 275 7.14 -12.69 -7.39
C TYR A 275 6.46 -13.32 -8.61
N GLN A 276 6.27 -14.65 -8.62
CA GLN A 276 5.47 -15.31 -9.66
C GLN A 276 4.02 -14.83 -9.64
N ALA A 277 3.40 -14.76 -8.46
CA ALA A 277 2.03 -14.27 -8.32
C ALA A 277 1.87 -12.81 -8.76
N MET A 278 2.82 -11.93 -8.42
CA MET A 278 2.84 -10.55 -8.90
C MET A 278 2.99 -10.46 -10.43
N ALA A 279 3.87 -11.28 -11.02
CA ALA A 279 4.08 -11.31 -12.46
C ALA A 279 2.84 -11.81 -13.23
N ASP A 280 2.17 -12.85 -12.74
CA ASP A 280 0.91 -13.33 -13.30
C ASP A 280 -0.20 -12.27 -13.18
N MET A 281 -0.21 -11.51 -12.08
CA MET A 281 -1.16 -10.43 -11.88
C MET A 281 -0.97 -9.28 -12.88
N HIS A 282 0.26 -8.96 -13.29
CA HIS A 282 0.49 -7.94 -14.34
C HIS A 282 -0.11 -8.32 -15.70
N LEU A 283 -0.06 -9.60 -16.09
CA LEU A 283 -0.70 -10.08 -17.31
C LEU A 283 -2.22 -10.15 -17.15
N THR A 284 -2.69 -10.57 -15.97
CA THR A 284 -4.12 -10.59 -15.63
C THR A 284 -4.72 -9.17 -15.70
N HIS A 285 -4.05 -8.18 -15.10
CA HIS A 285 -4.43 -6.77 -15.18
C HIS A 285 -4.55 -6.29 -16.63
N LEU A 286 -3.52 -6.51 -17.45
CA LEU A 286 -3.57 -6.11 -18.87
C LEU A 286 -4.72 -6.79 -19.63
N SER A 287 -5.06 -8.03 -19.27
CA SER A 287 -6.15 -8.78 -19.88
C SER A 287 -7.51 -8.14 -19.53
N PHE A 288 -7.77 -7.93 -18.24
CA PHE A 288 -9.11 -7.53 -17.76
C PHE A 288 -9.38 -6.04 -17.75
N GLN A 289 -8.36 -5.18 -17.79
CA GLN A 289 -8.61 -3.76 -17.92
C GLN A 289 -9.25 -3.49 -19.28
N TYR A 290 -10.56 -3.22 -19.27
CA TYR A 290 -11.37 -3.24 -20.49
C TYR A 290 -11.06 -2.04 -21.37
N ASN A 291 -11.12 -0.85 -20.77
CA ASN A 291 -10.88 0.40 -21.46
C ASN A 291 -9.42 0.85 -21.28
N SER A 292 -8.89 1.51 -22.31
CA SER A 292 -7.63 2.28 -22.22
C SER A 292 -6.37 1.49 -21.81
N ALA A 293 -6.42 0.15 -21.83
CA ALA A 293 -5.29 -0.71 -21.45
C ALA A 293 -4.12 -0.63 -22.44
N VAL A 294 -4.41 -0.39 -23.73
CA VAL A 294 -3.43 -0.26 -24.81
C VAL A 294 -3.78 0.91 -25.72
N LEU A 295 -2.79 1.59 -26.27
CA LEU A 295 -2.97 2.76 -27.14
C LEU A 295 -3.06 2.38 -28.62
N SER A 296 -2.33 1.34 -29.02
CA SER A 296 -2.19 0.94 -30.43
C SER A 296 -1.71 -0.52 -30.52
N PRO A 297 -1.78 -1.17 -31.68
CA PRO A 297 -1.26 -2.54 -31.80
C PRO A 297 0.23 -2.67 -31.46
N PRO A 298 1.14 -1.73 -31.82
CA PRO A 298 2.53 -1.77 -31.35
C PRO A 298 2.66 -1.64 -29.82
N ASP A 299 1.85 -0.78 -29.20
CA ASP A 299 1.83 -0.57 -27.76
C ASP A 299 1.33 -1.82 -27.02
N GLY A 300 0.26 -2.46 -27.51
CA GLY A 300 -0.24 -3.72 -26.96
C GLY A 300 0.75 -4.88 -27.06
N ARG A 301 1.48 -5.01 -28.19
CA ARG A 301 2.55 -6.01 -28.32
C ARG A 301 3.69 -5.76 -27.35
N GLU A 302 4.07 -4.50 -27.16
CA GLU A 302 5.12 -4.11 -26.24
C GLU A 302 4.72 -4.41 -24.79
N ALA A 303 3.51 -4.04 -24.37
CA ALA A 303 2.96 -4.35 -23.06
C ALA A 303 2.88 -5.88 -22.81
N TYR A 304 2.40 -6.64 -23.81
CA TYR A 304 2.31 -8.10 -23.74
C TYR A 304 3.68 -8.76 -23.59
N VAL A 305 4.65 -8.41 -24.44
CA VAL A 305 6.01 -8.95 -24.40
C VAL A 305 6.68 -8.63 -23.06
N ALA A 306 6.54 -7.42 -22.55
CA ALA A 306 7.10 -7.05 -21.25
C ALA A 306 6.59 -7.96 -20.12
N ARG A 307 5.28 -8.24 -20.09
CA ARG A 307 4.67 -9.13 -19.08
C ARG A 307 5.09 -10.58 -19.25
N GLN A 308 5.17 -11.12 -20.46
CA GLN A 308 5.64 -12.49 -20.67
C GLN A 308 7.10 -12.67 -20.26
N LEU A 309 7.96 -11.72 -20.59
CA LEU A 309 9.37 -11.75 -20.18
C LEU A 309 9.53 -11.59 -18.66
N PHE A 310 8.74 -10.71 -18.04
CA PHE A 310 8.74 -10.57 -16.58
C PHE A 310 8.27 -11.85 -15.88
N ARG A 311 7.23 -12.51 -16.40
CA ARG A 311 6.80 -13.84 -15.94
C ARG A 311 7.88 -14.91 -16.15
N LYS A 312 8.61 -14.88 -17.27
CA LYS A 312 9.76 -15.77 -17.50
C LYS A 312 10.84 -15.57 -16.43
N LEU A 313 11.21 -14.32 -16.14
CA LEU A 313 12.17 -14.01 -15.07
C LEU A 313 11.68 -14.48 -13.69
N ALA A 314 10.39 -14.33 -13.41
CA ALA A 314 9.77 -14.79 -12.16
C ALA A 314 9.87 -16.31 -12.04
N ARG A 315 9.46 -17.06 -13.08
CA ARG A 315 9.53 -18.53 -13.14
C ARG A 315 10.97 -19.06 -13.03
N GLU A 316 11.94 -18.35 -13.58
CA GLU A 316 13.37 -18.70 -13.49
C GLU A 316 14.01 -18.33 -12.14
N GLY A 317 13.26 -17.74 -11.21
CA GLY A 317 13.78 -17.34 -9.90
C GLY A 317 14.61 -16.06 -9.88
N LYS A 318 14.85 -15.45 -11.05
CA LYS A 318 15.71 -14.27 -11.21
C LYS A 318 15.20 -13.01 -10.51
N LEU A 319 13.88 -12.92 -10.27
CA LEU A 319 13.30 -11.78 -9.54
C LEU A 319 13.45 -11.89 -8.02
N ALA A 320 13.53 -13.11 -7.49
CA ALA A 320 13.63 -13.37 -6.06
C ALA A 320 15.08 -13.52 -5.58
N GLN A 321 16.04 -13.71 -6.49
CA GLN A 321 17.46 -13.77 -6.16
C GLN A 321 17.95 -12.40 -5.66
N ASN A 322 18.50 -12.37 -4.45
CA ASN A 322 19.36 -11.28 -4.00
C ASN A 322 20.80 -11.68 -4.35
N GLU A 323 21.49 -10.82 -5.09
CA GLU A 323 22.81 -11.14 -5.66
C GLU A 323 23.89 -11.38 -4.59
N GLU A 324 23.70 -10.94 -3.34
CA GLU A 324 24.75 -11.00 -2.30
C GLU A 324 24.27 -11.19 -0.85
N ASP A 325 22.96 -11.15 -0.58
CA ASP A 325 22.46 -11.60 0.72
C ASP A 325 22.35 -13.12 0.64
N GLY A 326 22.99 -13.84 1.55
CA GLY A 326 22.88 -15.30 1.64
C GLY A 326 21.49 -15.79 2.09
N ASP A 327 20.41 -15.06 1.77
CA ASP A 327 19.04 -15.55 1.85
C ASP A 327 18.70 -16.52 0.69
N GLY A 328 19.59 -16.62 -0.30
CA GLY A 328 19.73 -17.78 -1.16
C GLY A 328 20.21 -19.01 -0.38
N MET A 329 19.26 -19.80 0.12
CA MET A 329 19.37 -21.20 0.55
C MET A 329 20.83 -21.72 0.64
N ALA A 330 21.50 -21.42 1.76
CA ALA A 330 22.59 -22.28 2.19
C ALA A 330 22.04 -23.71 2.28
N GLU A 331 22.78 -24.69 1.74
CA GLU A 331 22.43 -26.10 1.80
C GLU A 331 22.15 -26.51 3.27
N GLY A 332 20.86 -26.52 3.63
CA GLY A 332 20.42 -26.66 5.02
C GLY A 332 19.16 -25.83 5.34
N LYS A 333 18.03 -26.14 4.68
CA LYS A 333 16.65 -25.64 4.89
C LYS A 333 16.43 -24.72 6.11
N GLN A 334 16.79 -23.44 6.01
CA GLN A 334 16.18 -22.41 6.85
C GLN A 334 14.95 -21.88 6.12
N LYS A 335 13.81 -21.87 6.80
CA LYS A 335 12.56 -21.32 6.26
C LYS A 335 12.75 -19.82 6.05
N GLU A 336 12.38 -19.30 4.88
CA GLU A 336 12.46 -17.88 4.56
C GLU A 336 11.64 -17.05 5.58
N VAL A 337 12.21 -15.92 6.00
CA VAL A 337 11.61 -15.00 6.96
C VAL A 337 11.16 -13.74 6.23
N PHE A 338 9.91 -13.35 6.46
CA PHE A 338 9.30 -12.16 5.86
C PHE A 338 9.27 -11.02 6.87
N ARG A 339 9.26 -9.78 6.40
CA ARG A 339 9.22 -8.58 7.27
C ARG A 339 7.91 -7.83 7.08
N LEU A 340 7.37 -7.24 8.14
CA LEU A 340 6.15 -6.44 8.05
C LEU A 340 6.39 -5.23 7.13
N TRP A 341 5.61 -5.12 6.07
CA TRP A 341 5.69 -4.08 5.06
C TRP A 341 4.34 -3.37 4.98
N CYS A 342 4.36 -2.05 4.75
CA CYS A 342 3.16 -1.26 4.48
C CYS A 342 3.34 -0.53 3.15
N ASP A 343 2.49 -0.83 2.16
CA ASP A 343 2.57 -0.20 0.84
C ASP A 343 2.25 1.30 0.87
N ASP A 344 1.51 1.76 1.89
CA ASP A 344 1.09 3.16 2.04
C ASP A 344 1.89 3.93 3.10
N LEU A 345 2.93 3.34 3.72
CA LEU A 345 3.77 4.06 4.67
C LEU A 345 4.53 5.20 3.97
N ARG A 346 4.14 6.42 4.30
CA ARG A 346 4.67 7.67 3.73
C ARG A 346 4.57 8.81 4.74
N PRO A 347 5.22 9.96 4.49
CA PRO A 347 5.24 11.07 5.45
C PRO A 347 3.86 11.65 5.80
N SER A 348 2.85 11.49 4.94
CA SER A 348 1.46 11.92 5.25
C SER A 348 0.91 11.21 6.48
N SER A 349 1.34 9.97 6.68
CA SER A 349 0.86 9.05 7.72
C SER A 349 1.60 9.24 9.05
N VAL A 350 2.51 10.21 9.15
CA VAL A 350 3.29 10.49 10.36
C VAL A 350 2.92 11.86 10.91
N LEU A 351 2.37 11.87 12.12
CA LEU A 351 1.88 13.05 12.83
C LEU A 351 2.95 13.59 13.77
N LEU A 352 3.09 14.91 13.82
CA LEU A 352 4.11 15.62 14.60
C LEU A 352 3.50 16.57 15.64
N ASP A 353 4.24 16.82 16.72
CA ASP A 353 3.94 17.88 17.69
C ASP A 353 4.53 19.25 17.28
N ASP A 354 4.45 20.24 18.17
CA ASP A 354 5.00 21.60 17.96
C ASP A 354 6.54 21.62 17.83
N ASN A 355 7.22 20.53 18.20
CA ASN A 355 8.67 20.41 18.12
C ASN A 355 9.13 19.63 16.87
N ASP A 356 8.22 19.28 15.96
CA ASP A 356 8.45 18.36 14.84
C ASP A 356 8.87 16.94 15.29
N ASP A 357 8.45 16.49 16.48
CA ASP A 357 8.68 15.13 16.97
C ASP A 357 7.47 14.22 16.69
N VAL A 358 7.72 12.96 16.31
CA VAL A 358 6.66 11.99 16.00
C VAL A 358 5.83 11.69 17.24
N VAL A 359 4.53 11.97 17.15
CA VAL A 359 3.53 11.60 18.18
C VAL A 359 2.66 10.43 17.78
N ALA A 360 2.50 10.17 16.47
CA ALA A 360 1.80 8.99 15.98
C ALA A 360 2.16 8.66 14.53
N VAL A 361 2.02 7.38 14.18
CA VAL A 361 1.96 6.86 12.83
C VAL A 361 0.60 6.21 12.62
N ILE A 362 -0.12 6.69 11.60
CA ILE A 362 -1.49 6.31 11.26
C ILE A 362 -1.51 5.59 9.90
N ASP A 363 -2.71 5.28 9.39
CA ASP A 363 -2.92 4.67 8.06
C ASP A 363 -2.13 3.36 7.88
N TRP A 364 -2.25 2.43 8.82
CA TRP A 364 -1.64 1.09 8.74
C TRP A 364 -2.35 0.14 7.77
N GLU A 365 -3.24 0.68 6.96
CA GLU A 365 -3.86 -0.02 5.85
C GLU A 365 -2.83 -0.56 4.86
N MET A 366 -3.20 -1.62 4.14
CA MET A 366 -2.32 -2.28 3.16
C MET A 366 -1.00 -2.82 3.76
N SER A 367 -1.00 -3.14 5.07
CA SER A 367 0.11 -3.78 5.76
C SER A 367 0.07 -5.31 5.63
N TYR A 368 1.19 -5.92 5.26
CA TYR A 368 1.36 -7.37 5.14
C TYR A 368 2.83 -7.77 5.31
N PHE A 369 3.08 -9.03 5.66
CA PHE A 369 4.43 -9.57 5.64
C PHE A 369 4.88 -9.76 4.19
N ALA A 370 6.05 -9.25 3.84
CA ALA A 370 6.59 -9.23 2.49
C ALA A 370 8.06 -9.68 2.45
N PRO A 371 8.61 -9.99 1.27
CA PRO A 371 10.04 -10.24 1.09
C PRO A 371 10.91 -9.19 1.80
N ALA A 372 11.93 -9.63 2.53
CA ALA A 372 12.83 -8.72 3.23
C ALA A 372 13.53 -7.74 2.27
N SER A 373 13.75 -8.15 1.01
CA SER A 373 14.29 -7.33 -0.07
C SER A 373 13.55 -6.01 -0.29
N PHE A 374 12.25 -5.93 0.04
CA PHE A 374 11.48 -4.70 -0.12
C PHE A 374 12.00 -3.59 0.78
N HIS A 375 12.42 -3.92 2.00
CA HIS A 375 13.02 -2.96 2.95
C HIS A 375 14.40 -2.48 2.52
N TYR A 376 15.11 -3.25 1.70
CA TYR A 376 16.41 -2.89 1.18
C TYR A 376 16.34 -1.86 0.07
N ASN A 377 15.15 -1.40 -0.31
CA ASN A 377 14.97 -0.32 -1.28
C ASN A 377 14.80 1.02 -0.55
N PRO A 378 15.43 2.11 -1.04
CA PRO A 378 15.13 3.43 -0.51
C PRO A 378 13.66 3.80 -0.83
N PRO A 379 13.00 4.60 0.02
CA PRO A 379 11.57 4.85 -0.10
C PRO A 379 11.24 5.70 -1.32
N TRP A 380 10.23 5.31 -2.09
CA TRP A 380 9.80 6.08 -3.28
C TRP A 380 9.33 7.51 -2.93
N TRP A 381 8.85 7.75 -1.72
CA TRP A 381 8.25 9.03 -1.31
C TRP A 381 9.27 10.13 -0.98
N LEU A 382 10.58 9.99 -1.27
CA LEU A 382 11.52 11.11 -1.10
C LEU A 382 11.15 12.37 -1.90
N LEU A 383 10.35 12.21 -2.96
CA LEU A 383 9.77 13.32 -3.72
C LEU A 383 8.29 13.57 -3.42
N ILE A 384 7.72 12.81 -2.47
CA ILE A 384 6.30 12.77 -2.10
C ILE A 384 5.34 12.29 -3.21
N ASP A 385 5.76 12.36 -4.47
CA ASP A 385 5.01 11.93 -5.64
C ASP A 385 5.61 10.67 -6.27
N LYS A 386 4.73 9.81 -6.80
CA LYS A 386 5.10 8.51 -7.38
C LYS A 386 5.75 8.69 -8.77
N PRO A 387 6.71 7.83 -9.17
CA PRO A 387 7.34 7.85 -10.50
C PRO A 387 6.35 7.92 -11.68
N GLU A 388 5.24 7.19 -11.61
CA GLU A 388 4.21 7.13 -12.65
C GLU A 388 3.35 8.41 -12.76
N TYR A 389 3.24 9.18 -11.69
CA TYR A 389 2.46 10.44 -11.65
C TYR A 389 3.31 11.68 -11.91
N TRP A 390 4.63 11.53 -11.91
CA TRP A 390 5.56 12.62 -12.16
C TRP A 390 5.34 13.29 -13.53
N LYS A 391 4.96 14.57 -13.51
CA LYS A 391 4.49 15.30 -14.71
C LYS A 391 5.49 15.26 -15.88
N THR A 392 6.78 15.36 -15.60
CA THR A 392 7.88 15.37 -16.59
C THR A 392 8.39 13.96 -16.94
N GLY A 393 7.86 12.92 -16.29
CA GLY A 393 8.14 11.51 -16.55
C GLY A 393 9.30 10.91 -15.76
N LEU A 394 9.40 9.59 -15.81
CA LEU A 394 10.31 8.76 -15.00
C LEU A 394 11.78 9.22 -14.99
N SER A 395 12.33 9.67 -16.13
CA SER A 395 13.72 10.15 -16.17
C SER A 395 13.95 11.38 -15.30
N SER A 396 13.03 12.35 -15.35
CA SER A 396 13.13 13.54 -14.53
C SER A 396 12.88 13.22 -13.06
N TRP A 397 11.95 12.30 -12.75
CA TRP A 397 11.73 11.82 -11.39
C TRP A 397 13.02 11.25 -10.78
N VAL A 398 13.73 10.38 -11.51
CA VAL A 398 14.99 9.78 -11.05
C VAL A 398 16.06 10.85 -10.81
N THR A 399 16.20 11.82 -11.72
CA THR A 399 17.18 12.92 -11.55
C THR A 399 16.88 13.78 -10.32
N GLU A 400 15.61 14.05 -10.02
CA GLU A 400 15.24 14.79 -8.81
C GLU A 400 15.44 13.93 -7.56
N TYR A 401 15.07 12.65 -7.60
CA TYR A 401 15.19 11.72 -6.48
C TYR A 401 16.63 11.57 -6.01
N GLU A 402 17.58 11.48 -6.95
CA GLU A 402 19.02 11.37 -6.66
C GLU A 402 19.58 12.56 -5.87
N LYS A 403 18.91 13.72 -5.86
CA LYS A 403 19.31 14.86 -5.04
C LYS A 403 19.02 14.67 -3.55
N PHE A 404 17.98 13.91 -3.22
CA PHE A 404 17.52 13.69 -1.84
C PHE A 404 18.02 12.38 -1.24
N LEU A 405 18.31 11.38 -2.09
CA LEU A 405 18.77 10.07 -1.65
C LEU A 405 19.99 10.11 -0.72
N PRO A 406 21.07 10.88 -1.00
CA PRO A 406 22.24 10.89 -0.12
C PRO A 406 21.92 11.31 1.32
N LEU A 407 21.03 12.30 1.49
CA LEU A 407 20.61 12.78 2.80
C LEU A 407 19.79 11.73 3.56
N PHE A 408 18.88 11.03 2.86
CA PHE A 408 18.11 9.95 3.49
C PHE A 408 19.02 8.78 3.90
N LEU A 409 20.01 8.42 3.08
CA LEU A 409 20.98 7.39 3.42
C LEU A 409 21.85 7.79 4.62
N GLU A 410 22.21 9.07 4.74
CA GLU A 410 22.87 9.62 5.93
C GLU A 410 21.97 9.47 7.16
N ALA A 411 20.70 9.86 7.06
CA ALA A 411 19.72 9.71 8.14
C ALA A 411 19.58 8.26 8.61
N MET A 412 19.45 7.32 7.66
CA MET A 412 19.40 5.88 7.93
C MET A 412 20.65 5.40 8.67
N ASN A 413 21.83 5.72 8.15
CA ASN A 413 23.10 5.32 8.77
C ASN A 413 23.27 5.86 10.20
N VAL A 414 22.81 7.08 10.47
CA VAL A 414 22.80 7.66 11.82
C VAL A 414 21.92 6.83 12.76
N GLU A 415 20.68 6.53 12.38
CA GLU A 415 19.77 5.73 13.21
C GLU A 415 20.28 4.30 13.42
N GLU A 416 20.86 3.68 12.40
CA GLU A 416 21.49 2.36 12.53
C GLU A 416 22.65 2.37 13.54
N THR A 417 23.46 3.44 13.52
CA THR A 417 24.58 3.60 14.44
C THR A 417 24.09 3.79 15.88
N GLU A 418 23.04 4.60 16.08
CA GLU A 418 22.43 4.80 17.40
C GLU A 418 21.80 3.50 17.94
N LEU A 419 21.11 2.73 17.09
CA LEU A 419 20.58 1.41 17.48
C LEU A 419 21.70 0.43 17.88
N LYS A 420 22.81 0.40 17.13
CA LYS A 420 23.98 -0.43 17.48
C LYS A 420 24.56 -0.02 18.83
N ARG A 421 24.80 1.29 19.04
CA ARG A 421 25.30 1.83 20.31
C ARG A 421 24.37 1.51 21.49
N ALA A 422 23.06 1.63 21.31
CA ALA A 422 22.08 1.29 22.33
C ALA A 422 22.16 -0.20 22.71
N ARG A 423 22.26 -1.10 21.72
CA ARG A 423 22.42 -2.54 21.94
C ARG A 423 23.75 -2.90 22.64
N GLU A 424 24.85 -2.24 22.30
CA GLU A 424 26.15 -2.45 22.94
C GLU A 424 26.17 -2.00 24.40
N LYS A 425 25.54 -0.85 24.71
CA LYS A 425 25.39 -0.37 26.09
C LYS A 425 24.62 -1.37 26.95
N MET A 426 23.55 -1.98 26.42
CA MET A 426 22.79 -3.00 27.15
C MET A 426 23.57 -4.29 27.39
N LYS A 427 24.56 -4.63 26.54
CA LYS A 427 25.39 -5.83 26.70
C LYS A 427 26.52 -5.67 27.73
N ASN A 428 26.96 -4.44 28.04
CA ASN A 428 28.23 -4.19 28.73
C ASN A 428 28.17 -3.86 30.23
N GLY A 429 27.00 -3.73 30.89
CA GLY A 429 26.99 -3.62 32.36
C GLY A 429 25.80 -2.93 33.02
N SER A 430 25.51 -3.40 34.24
CA SER A 430 24.37 -3.15 35.13
C SER A 430 24.36 -1.77 35.82
N ASP A 431 23.42 -0.91 35.43
CA ASP A 431 22.48 -0.17 36.31
C ASP A 431 21.68 0.78 35.42
N ALA A 432 20.40 0.46 35.18
CA ALA A 432 19.45 1.41 34.62
C ALA A 432 18.03 1.01 35.04
N LEU A 433 17.81 0.93 36.36
CA LEU A 433 16.51 1.11 36.98
C LEU A 433 16.03 2.57 36.78
N HIS A 434 15.88 2.97 35.51
CA HIS A 434 15.05 4.07 34.96
C HIS A 434 15.36 4.39 33.48
N THR A 435 15.96 3.48 32.71
CA THR A 435 16.03 3.60 31.24
C THR A 435 15.60 2.28 30.57
N SER A 436 14.54 1.68 31.09
CA SER A 436 14.07 0.34 30.72
C SER A 436 12.59 0.33 30.38
N LEU A 437 12.17 0.98 29.28
CA LEU A 437 10.84 0.73 28.69
C LEU A 437 10.62 1.20 27.23
N GLN A 438 11.62 1.75 26.51
CA GLN A 438 11.32 2.38 25.21
C GLN A 438 12.24 2.07 24.02
N LEU A 439 13.15 1.10 24.13
CA LEU A 439 14.02 0.75 22.98
C LEU A 439 14.34 -0.74 22.77
N LEU A 440 13.79 -1.66 23.56
CA LEU A 440 13.90 -3.11 23.31
C LEU A 440 12.71 -3.89 23.93
N ALA A 441 11.55 -3.84 23.29
CA ALA A 441 10.57 -4.94 23.36
C ALA A 441 10.86 -6.00 22.28
N ILE A 442 12.15 -6.19 21.98
CA ILE A 442 12.63 -7.29 21.16
C ILE A 442 12.65 -8.49 22.10
N ASP A 443 11.69 -9.40 21.96
CA ASP A 443 11.83 -10.77 22.47
C ASP A 443 13.24 -11.27 22.12
N GLU A 444 13.90 -12.00 23.01
CA GLU A 444 15.19 -12.68 22.77
C GLU A 444 15.14 -13.73 21.63
N ALA A 445 14.17 -13.66 20.72
CA ALA A 445 14.04 -14.46 19.52
C ALA A 445 14.54 -13.69 18.29
N GLY A 446 15.86 -13.58 18.18
CA GLY A 446 16.49 -12.98 17.00
C GLY A 446 17.99 -12.90 17.15
N LYS A 447 18.68 -14.04 17.04
CA LYS A 447 20.10 -14.03 16.66
C LYS A 447 20.19 -13.47 15.24
N ASP A 448 20.10 -12.16 15.08
CA ASP A 448 20.34 -11.50 13.80
C ASP A 448 21.86 -11.39 13.59
N GLN A 449 22.51 -12.56 13.53
CA GLN A 449 23.91 -12.76 13.12
C GLN A 449 24.03 -12.75 11.58
N HIS A 450 22.95 -12.46 10.85
CA HIS A 450 22.87 -12.62 9.39
C HIS A 450 22.83 -11.32 8.58
N LEU A 451 22.79 -10.13 9.20
CA LEU A 451 22.91 -8.88 8.44
C LEU A 451 24.38 -8.64 8.07
N SER A 452 24.75 -9.04 6.84
CA SER A 452 26.08 -8.82 6.27
C SER A 452 26.45 -7.33 6.14
N SER A 453 25.47 -6.41 6.11
CA SER A 453 25.66 -4.98 5.88
C SER A 453 24.51 -4.13 6.45
N PRO A 454 24.75 -2.85 6.80
CA PRO A 454 23.71 -1.88 7.17
C PRO A 454 22.63 -1.68 6.09
N MET A 455 21.39 -1.39 6.51
CA MET A 455 20.25 -1.00 5.69
C MET A 455 20.55 0.17 4.76
N SER A 456 21.25 1.21 5.24
CA SER A 456 21.69 2.33 4.40
C SER A 456 22.56 1.89 3.21
N GLU A 457 23.52 0.99 3.44
CA GLU A 457 24.36 0.44 2.38
C GLU A 457 23.56 -0.44 1.41
N ARG A 458 22.61 -1.24 1.92
CA ARG A 458 21.70 -2.06 1.11
C ARG A 458 20.83 -1.20 0.20
N MET A 459 20.24 -0.14 0.75
CA MET A 459 19.45 0.85 0.01
C MET A 459 20.24 1.53 -1.10
N LYS A 460 21.47 1.96 -0.79
CA LYS A 460 22.36 2.54 -1.80
C LYS A 460 22.64 1.54 -2.93
N ARG A 461 22.99 0.30 -2.58
CA ARG A 461 23.30 -0.76 -3.55
C ARG A 461 22.10 -1.09 -4.43
N ASN A 462 20.91 -1.24 -3.83
CA ASN A 462 19.68 -1.51 -4.57
C ASN A 462 19.27 -0.38 -5.51
N TRP A 463 19.61 0.86 -5.18
CA TRP A 463 19.47 1.98 -6.10
C TRP A 463 20.44 1.86 -7.27
N GLU A 464 21.74 1.69 -6.99
CA GLU A 464 22.82 1.66 -7.99
C GLU A 464 22.70 0.48 -8.98
N ASN A 465 22.30 -0.70 -8.49
CA ASN A 465 22.15 -1.90 -9.33
C ASN A 465 20.76 -2.03 -9.97
N GLY A 466 19.87 -1.05 -9.76
CA GLY A 466 18.52 -1.00 -10.31
C GLY A 466 17.51 -1.96 -9.68
N ARG A 467 17.80 -2.59 -8.53
CA ARG A 467 16.86 -3.45 -7.79
C ARG A 467 15.63 -2.69 -7.32
N PHE A 468 15.77 -1.42 -6.95
CA PHE A 468 14.63 -0.53 -6.65
C PHE A 468 13.57 -0.59 -7.76
N PHE A 469 13.98 -0.47 -9.02
CA PHE A 469 13.06 -0.46 -10.16
C PHE A 469 12.40 -1.82 -10.39
N LEU A 470 13.11 -2.92 -10.13
CA LEU A 470 12.54 -4.28 -10.20
C LEU A 470 11.46 -4.46 -9.13
N ASP A 471 11.77 -4.20 -7.87
CA ASP A 471 10.83 -4.41 -6.76
C ASP A 471 9.66 -3.42 -6.80
N TYR A 472 9.92 -2.18 -7.25
CA TYR A 472 8.86 -1.19 -7.46
C TYR A 472 7.91 -1.64 -8.56
N SER A 473 8.42 -2.04 -9.74
CA SER A 473 7.57 -2.48 -10.86
C SER A 473 6.81 -3.77 -10.55
N ALA A 474 7.41 -4.72 -9.82
CA ALA A 474 6.74 -5.94 -9.36
C ALA A 474 5.48 -5.64 -8.52
N ARG A 475 5.57 -4.62 -7.65
CA ARG A 475 4.44 -4.24 -6.78
C ARG A 475 3.45 -3.32 -7.48
N ARG A 476 3.86 -2.52 -8.47
CA ARG A 476 3.07 -1.42 -9.04
C ARG A 476 2.71 -1.67 -10.51
N GLY A 477 1.48 -2.17 -10.75
CA GLY A 477 0.99 -2.47 -12.10
C GLY A 477 0.92 -1.26 -13.04
N TYR A 478 0.44 -0.11 -12.54
CA TYR A 478 0.29 1.09 -13.38
C TYR A 478 1.63 1.71 -13.80
N GLY A 479 2.66 1.68 -12.95
CA GLY A 479 4.01 2.15 -13.29
C GLY A 479 4.89 1.15 -14.05
N PHE A 480 4.39 -0.05 -14.35
CA PHE A 480 5.18 -1.18 -14.82
C PHE A 480 5.93 -0.89 -16.14
N ASP A 481 5.22 -0.52 -17.20
CA ASP A 481 5.78 -0.42 -18.56
C ASP A 481 7.00 0.52 -18.71
N PRO A 482 6.95 1.80 -18.27
CA PRO A 482 8.10 2.70 -18.40
C PRO A 482 9.30 2.25 -17.57
N ILE A 483 9.07 1.63 -16.41
CA ILE A 483 10.13 1.12 -15.54
C ILE A 483 10.74 -0.15 -16.13
N TYR A 484 9.91 -1.07 -16.62
CA TYR A 484 10.33 -2.32 -17.22
C TYR A 484 11.27 -2.06 -18.40
N TRP A 485 10.81 -1.30 -19.40
CA TRP A 485 11.59 -1.08 -20.62
C TRP A 485 12.85 -0.27 -20.39
N LYS A 486 12.85 0.64 -19.41
CA LYS A 486 14.00 1.49 -19.13
C LYS A 486 15.07 0.81 -18.27
N TYR A 487 14.66 0.03 -17.27
CA TYR A 487 15.55 -0.51 -16.24
C TYR A 487 15.59 -2.04 -16.24
N VAL A 488 14.43 -2.70 -16.14
CA VAL A 488 14.37 -4.16 -15.95
C VAL A 488 14.80 -4.93 -17.20
N ASP A 489 14.30 -4.58 -18.39
CA ASP A 489 14.68 -5.23 -19.66
C ASP A 489 16.18 -5.15 -19.89
N LYS A 490 16.75 -3.95 -19.73
CA LYS A 490 18.19 -3.72 -19.90
C LYS A 490 19.03 -4.54 -18.91
N LYS A 491 18.56 -4.69 -17.65
CA LYS A 491 19.27 -5.45 -16.61
C LYS A 491 19.39 -6.94 -16.98
N PHE A 492 18.32 -7.55 -17.48
CA PHE A 492 18.30 -9.00 -17.72
C PHE A 492 18.57 -9.42 -19.17
N PHE A 493 18.30 -8.56 -20.15
CA PHE A 493 18.38 -8.89 -21.57
C PHE A 493 19.33 -7.98 -22.36
N GLY A 494 20.01 -7.04 -21.69
CA GLY A 494 20.99 -6.15 -22.30
C GLY A 494 20.39 -5.03 -23.15
N LYS A 495 21.24 -4.17 -23.72
CA LYS A 495 20.79 -3.03 -24.56
C LYS A 495 20.25 -3.53 -25.91
N THR A 496 19.18 -2.92 -26.39
CA THR A 496 18.69 -3.11 -27.77
C THR A 496 19.66 -2.50 -28.78
N LYS A 497 19.85 -3.13 -29.95
CA LYS A 497 20.85 -2.74 -30.96
C LYS A 497 20.49 -1.45 -31.72
N LYS A 498 19.21 -1.03 -31.74
CA LYS A 498 18.75 0.17 -32.45
C LYS A 498 18.34 1.30 -31.49
N THR A 499 19.30 2.08 -31.02
CA THR A 499 19.05 3.36 -30.32
C THR A 499 19.18 4.53 -31.30
N GLY A 500 18.06 4.98 -31.85
CA GLY A 500 17.99 6.19 -32.68
C GLY A 500 16.76 7.02 -32.33
N PHE A 501 16.92 8.35 -32.30
CA PHE A 501 15.93 9.38 -31.90
C PHE A 501 14.57 9.30 -32.61
N LEU A 502 14.44 8.47 -33.65
CA LEU A 502 13.24 8.32 -34.49
C LEU A 502 12.48 6.98 -34.31
N LEU A 503 12.89 6.07 -33.43
CA LEU A 503 12.14 4.85 -33.13
C LEU A 503 11.55 4.89 -31.73
N LYS A 504 10.45 5.64 -31.57
CA LYS A 504 9.54 5.53 -30.41
C LYS A 504 8.85 4.15 -30.30
N ASN A 505 9.03 3.26 -31.27
CA ASN A 505 8.32 1.98 -31.36
C ASN A 505 9.23 0.80 -31.69
N SER A 506 9.06 -0.28 -30.92
CA SER A 506 9.39 -1.69 -31.22
C SER A 506 10.69 -2.31 -30.70
N GLY A 507 11.24 -1.88 -29.55
CA GLY A 507 12.28 -2.64 -28.84
C GLY A 507 11.89 -4.10 -28.54
N TYR A 508 10.59 -4.35 -28.35
CA TYR A 508 10.03 -5.68 -28.14
C TYR A 508 10.35 -6.68 -29.27
N LYS A 509 10.54 -6.22 -30.52
CA LYS A 509 10.84 -7.12 -31.66
C LYS A 509 12.17 -7.83 -31.48
N GLU A 510 13.16 -7.19 -30.87
CA GLU A 510 14.45 -7.80 -30.55
C GLU A 510 14.32 -8.86 -29.45
N ARG A 511 13.19 -8.91 -28.73
CA ARG A 511 12.93 -9.86 -27.64
C ARG A 511 12.01 -11.02 -28.01
N LEU A 512 11.39 -11.01 -29.19
CA LEU A 512 10.42 -12.06 -29.60
C LEU A 512 11.00 -13.47 -29.58
N HIS A 513 12.30 -13.62 -29.81
CA HIS A 513 13.00 -14.91 -29.77
C HIS A 513 13.10 -15.51 -28.35
N LEU A 514 12.83 -14.72 -27.30
CA LEU A 514 12.88 -15.16 -25.91
C LEU A 514 11.54 -15.75 -25.41
N LEU A 515 10.45 -15.54 -26.17
CA LEU A 515 9.12 -16.09 -25.87
C LEU A 515 9.05 -17.55 -26.31
N SER A 516 8.14 -18.33 -25.72
CA SER A 516 7.77 -19.65 -26.27
C SER A 516 6.99 -19.52 -27.59
N ASP A 517 6.79 -20.63 -28.30
CA ASP A 517 5.98 -20.63 -29.52
C ASP A 517 4.51 -20.30 -29.21
N GLU A 518 3.97 -20.82 -28.11
CA GLU A 518 2.62 -20.54 -27.62
C GLU A 518 2.47 -19.06 -27.23
N GLU A 519 3.43 -18.51 -26.47
CA GLU A 519 3.45 -17.11 -26.08
C GLU A 519 3.49 -16.18 -27.30
N ARG A 520 4.25 -16.54 -28.35
CA ARG A 520 4.29 -15.81 -29.63
C ARG A 520 2.98 -15.93 -30.41
N ALA A 521 2.42 -17.13 -30.51
CA ALA A 521 1.18 -17.39 -31.24
C ALA A 521 -0.01 -16.64 -30.62
N GLN A 522 -0.09 -16.57 -29.28
CA GLN A 522 -1.14 -15.84 -28.56
C GLN A 522 -1.06 -14.32 -28.73
N MET A 523 0.11 -13.75 -29.03
CA MET A 523 0.32 -12.29 -29.00
C MET A 523 -0.66 -11.52 -29.90
N GLU A 524 -0.87 -11.99 -31.14
CA GLU A 524 -1.75 -11.29 -32.08
C GLU A 524 -3.24 -11.42 -31.72
N PRO A 525 -3.77 -12.62 -31.38
CA PRO A 525 -5.12 -12.74 -30.81
C PRO A 525 -5.34 -11.86 -29.58
N PHE A 526 -4.39 -11.83 -28.65
CA PHE A 526 -4.47 -10.99 -27.45
C PHE A 526 -4.56 -9.50 -27.81
N VAL A 527 -3.70 -9.02 -28.70
CA VAL A 527 -3.67 -7.62 -29.10
C VAL A 527 -4.94 -7.25 -29.87
N ALA A 528 -5.45 -8.11 -30.74
CA ALA A 528 -6.71 -7.88 -31.43
C ALA A 528 -7.87 -7.72 -30.43
N TRP A 529 -8.00 -8.63 -29.47
CA TRP A 529 -9.01 -8.55 -28.41
C TRP A 529 -8.91 -7.24 -27.60
N LYS A 530 -7.70 -6.83 -27.21
CA LYS A 530 -7.51 -5.57 -26.48
C LYS A 530 -7.82 -4.34 -27.33
N MET A 531 -7.54 -4.39 -28.63
CA MET A 531 -7.87 -3.30 -29.55
C MET A 531 -9.38 -3.16 -29.75
N GLU A 532 -10.11 -4.27 -29.83
CA GLU A 532 -11.59 -4.27 -29.90
C GLU A 532 -12.22 -3.68 -28.63
N SER A 533 -11.69 -4.06 -27.45
CA SER A 533 -12.22 -3.56 -26.16
C SER A 533 -11.90 -2.08 -25.91
N ARG A 534 -10.82 -1.55 -26.51
CA ARG A 534 -10.33 -0.19 -26.24
C ARG A 534 -11.34 0.91 -26.58
N ASP A 535 -12.09 0.70 -27.66
CA ASP A 535 -12.95 1.73 -28.28
C ASP A 535 -14.40 1.66 -27.78
N ASP A 536 -14.70 0.76 -26.83
CA ASP A 536 -16.06 0.53 -26.36
C ASP A 536 -16.54 1.56 -25.33
N GLU A 537 -15.63 2.12 -24.52
CA GLU A 537 -15.91 3.08 -23.44
C GLU A 537 -17.10 2.68 -22.56
N LYS A 538 -17.04 1.48 -21.96
CA LYS A 538 -18.11 0.91 -21.13
C LYS A 538 -17.59 0.39 -19.79
N VAL A 539 -18.45 0.43 -18.77
CA VAL A 539 -18.24 -0.35 -17.56
C VAL A 539 -18.76 -1.77 -17.80
N VAL A 540 -17.93 -2.76 -17.54
CA VAL A 540 -18.26 -4.17 -17.80
C VAL A 540 -18.06 -5.02 -16.55
N GLU A 541 -18.80 -6.12 -16.48
CA GLU A 541 -18.67 -7.13 -15.44
C GLU A 541 -18.53 -8.52 -16.07
N TRP A 542 -17.64 -9.31 -15.49
CA TRP A 542 -17.34 -10.65 -15.95
C TRP A 542 -17.95 -11.68 -15.01
N GLU A 543 -18.65 -12.67 -15.57
CA GLU A 543 -19.06 -13.85 -14.80
C GLU A 543 -17.83 -14.56 -14.24
N GLU A 544 -17.91 -15.03 -12.99
CA GLU A 544 -16.75 -15.59 -12.28
C GLU A 544 -16.08 -16.74 -13.06
N LYS A 545 -16.89 -17.64 -13.62
CA LYS A 545 -16.40 -18.78 -14.39
C LYS A 545 -15.64 -18.33 -15.63
N ASP A 546 -16.17 -17.34 -16.34
CA ASP A 546 -15.58 -16.82 -17.58
C ASP A 546 -14.29 -16.06 -17.28
N ALA A 547 -14.29 -15.22 -16.24
CA ALA A 547 -13.10 -14.51 -15.79
C ALA A 547 -11.97 -15.49 -15.43
N ARG A 548 -12.26 -16.56 -14.68
CA ARG A 548 -11.27 -17.59 -14.35
C ARG A 548 -10.75 -18.33 -15.59
N ALA A 549 -11.63 -18.65 -16.55
CA ALA A 549 -11.26 -19.32 -17.79
C ALA A 549 -10.33 -18.44 -18.67
N ILE A 550 -10.67 -17.16 -18.84
CA ILE A 550 -9.85 -16.20 -19.58
C ILE A 550 -8.49 -16.02 -18.90
N GLN A 551 -8.47 -15.85 -17.57
CA GLN A 551 -7.22 -15.73 -16.83
C GLN A 551 -6.32 -16.95 -17.07
N ALA A 552 -6.88 -18.16 -16.92
CA ALA A 552 -6.12 -19.40 -17.13
C ALA A 552 -5.56 -19.48 -18.56
N ALA A 553 -6.36 -19.15 -19.58
CA ALA A 553 -5.94 -19.16 -20.97
C ALA A 553 -4.83 -18.12 -21.26
N CYS A 554 -4.97 -16.89 -20.76
CA CYS A 554 -3.95 -15.85 -20.88
C CYS A 554 -2.61 -16.28 -20.26
N LEU A 555 -2.65 -16.86 -19.06
CA LEU A 555 -1.45 -17.31 -18.33
C LEU A 555 -0.79 -18.52 -18.99
N ALA A 556 -1.58 -19.41 -19.61
CA ALA A 556 -1.12 -20.61 -20.30
C ALA A 556 -0.62 -20.36 -21.73
N GLY A 557 -0.95 -19.22 -22.34
CA GLY A 557 -0.60 -18.96 -23.74
C GLY A 557 -1.61 -19.54 -24.75
N THR A 558 -2.84 -19.86 -24.30
CA THR A 558 -3.88 -20.54 -25.09
C THR A 558 -5.14 -19.69 -25.30
N LEU A 559 -5.07 -18.36 -25.11
CA LEU A 559 -6.22 -17.46 -25.33
C LEU A 559 -6.74 -17.54 -26.77
N GLY A 560 -5.86 -17.76 -27.75
CA GLY A 560 -6.25 -17.94 -29.15
C GLY A 560 -7.03 -19.23 -29.44
N ASP A 561 -7.03 -20.18 -28.50
CA ASP A 561 -7.68 -21.49 -28.64
C ASP A 561 -9.10 -21.49 -28.06
N ILE A 562 -9.52 -20.40 -27.41
CA ILE A 562 -10.84 -20.29 -26.79
C ILE A 562 -11.66 -19.16 -27.43
N GLU A 563 -12.98 -19.32 -27.44
CA GLU A 563 -13.89 -18.21 -27.70
C GLU A 563 -13.96 -17.36 -26.43
N ILE A 564 -13.58 -16.08 -26.52
CA ILE A 564 -13.60 -15.16 -25.39
C ILE A 564 -15.06 -14.77 -25.10
N PRO A 565 -15.61 -15.10 -23.92
CA PRO A 565 -16.97 -14.70 -23.55
C PRO A 565 -17.13 -13.18 -23.57
N LYS A 566 -18.32 -12.69 -23.94
CA LYS A 566 -18.62 -11.26 -23.87
C LYS A 566 -19.00 -10.89 -22.44
N PRO A 567 -18.41 -9.84 -21.86
CA PRO A 567 -18.79 -9.40 -20.52
C PRO A 567 -20.17 -8.75 -20.53
N ARG A 568 -20.81 -8.71 -19.37
CA ARG A 568 -22.07 -7.99 -19.16
C ARG A 568 -21.76 -6.50 -19.09
N VAL A 569 -22.38 -5.70 -19.96
CA VAL A 569 -22.29 -4.24 -19.87
C VAL A 569 -23.14 -3.79 -18.69
N ILE A 570 -22.55 -3.01 -17.80
CA ILE A 570 -23.26 -2.33 -16.72
C ILE A 570 -23.78 -1.01 -17.29
N PRO A 571 -25.11 -0.82 -17.39
CA PRO A 571 -25.66 0.46 -17.83
C PRO A 571 -25.17 1.53 -16.88
N TRP A 572 -24.31 2.39 -17.40
CA TRP A 572 -23.82 3.58 -16.72
C TRP A 572 -23.87 4.70 -17.73
N THR A 573 -24.90 5.52 -17.62
CA THR A 573 -24.93 6.82 -18.26
C THR A 573 -24.30 7.80 -17.27
N MET A 574 -23.41 8.68 -17.74
CA MET A 574 -23.18 9.96 -17.06
C MET A 574 -24.49 10.75 -17.12
N THR A 575 -25.51 10.35 -16.37
CA THR A 575 -26.81 11.01 -16.41
C THR A 575 -26.75 12.28 -15.60
N ASP A 576 -26.83 13.39 -16.32
CA ASP A 576 -27.86 14.41 -16.10
C ASP A 576 -28.27 14.61 -14.64
N ARG A 577 -27.58 15.55 -13.99
CA ARG A 577 -28.23 16.36 -12.96
C ARG A 577 -29.37 17.13 -13.65
N THR A 578 -30.59 16.61 -13.64
CA THR A 578 -31.72 17.52 -13.51
C THR A 578 -31.49 18.27 -12.20
N PRO A 579 -31.36 19.62 -12.23
CA PRO A 579 -31.32 20.37 -10.98
C PRO A 579 -32.57 20.01 -10.18
N PRO A 580 -32.48 19.96 -8.83
CA PRO A 580 -33.66 19.74 -8.01
C PRO A 580 -34.73 20.75 -8.43
N PRO A 581 -36.02 20.36 -8.52
CA PRO A 581 -37.07 21.31 -8.84
C PRO A 581 -36.95 22.47 -7.85
N SER A 582 -36.71 23.67 -8.38
CA SER A 582 -36.80 24.90 -7.61
C SER A 582 -38.19 24.95 -7.03
N SER A 583 -38.31 24.61 -5.74
CA SER A 583 -39.54 24.78 -5.00
C SER A 583 -39.78 26.29 -4.90
N PRO A 584 -40.92 26.80 -5.39
CA PRO A 584 -41.24 28.21 -5.28
C PRO A 584 -41.63 28.52 -3.83
N ILE A 585 -40.90 29.48 -3.25
CA ILE A 585 -41.21 30.37 -2.11
C ILE A 585 -41.82 29.74 -0.86
#